data_AF-A0A8C9DFC5-F1
#
_entry.id   AF-A0A8C9DFC5-F1
#
_cell.length_a   1.000
_cell.length_b   1.000
_cell.length_c   1.000
_cell.angle_alpha   90.00
_cell.angle_beta   90.00
_cell.angle_gamma   90.00
#
_symmetry.space_group_name_H-M   'P 1'
#
loop_
_entity.id
_entity.type
_entity.pdbx_description
1 polymer ?
#
loop_
_entity_poly.entity_id
_entity_poly.type
_entity_poly.pdbx_seq_one_letter_code
_entity_poly.pdbx_strand_id
1 'polypeptide(L)'
;MSGEATALAYHAPKEQEGLTIVKVEEENYVWGQDFGLQGNLWSQEVFRQRFRQFGYSDSTGPREALSQLWKLCCQWLRPEVHSKEQILELLVLEQFLAILPKELQAWVREHRPENGEEAVTMLEELEKELDEPRQQGFSSCVSSES
;
A
#
# COMPACT_ATOMS: atom_id res chain seq x y z
N MET A 1 -62.56 31.30 -8.56
CA MET A 1 -62.38 29.85 -8.33
C MET A 1 -61.54 29.31 -9.47
N SER A 2 -60.66 28.34 -9.19
CA SER A 2 -59.66 27.73 -10.07
C SER A 2 -58.47 28.66 -10.37
N GLY A 3 -57.24 28.44 -9.88
CA GLY A 3 -56.61 27.21 -9.44
C GLY A 3 -56.08 26.46 -10.65
N GLU A 4 -54.82 26.71 -11.01
CA GLU A 4 -54.02 25.77 -11.77
C GLU A 4 -52.53 26.01 -11.50
N ALA A 5 -51.92 25.02 -10.84
CA ALA A 5 -50.51 24.93 -10.55
C ALA A 5 -49.82 24.29 -11.75
N THR A 6 -48.84 24.97 -12.33
CA THR A 6 -48.00 24.43 -13.40
C THR A 6 -47.07 23.38 -12.79
N ALA A 7 -47.45 22.12 -12.88
CA ALA A 7 -46.61 20.99 -12.50
C ALA A 7 -45.43 20.90 -13.48
N LEU A 8 -44.22 21.02 -12.94
CA LEU A 8 -42.97 20.72 -13.64
C LEU A 8 -42.93 19.23 -13.97
N ALA A 9 -43.27 18.87 -15.20
CA ALA A 9 -43.03 17.53 -15.73
C ALA A 9 -41.54 17.39 -16.06
N TYR A 10 -40.75 17.00 -15.07
CA TYR A 10 -39.43 16.43 -15.30
C TYR A 10 -39.61 15.08 -15.99
N HIS A 11 -39.33 15.03 -17.30
CA HIS A 11 -39.19 13.78 -18.00
C HIS A 11 -37.89 13.10 -17.55
N ALA A 12 -38.03 12.10 -16.67
CA ALA A 12 -36.98 11.13 -16.37
C ALA A 12 -36.64 10.33 -17.65
N PRO A 13 -35.37 10.19 -18.03
CA PRO A 13 -34.99 9.26 -19.08
C PRO A 13 -35.21 7.83 -18.59
N LYS A 14 -35.85 7.04 -19.45
CA LYS A 14 -36.24 5.66 -19.22
C LYS A 14 -35.01 4.78 -18.97
N GLU A 15 -35.03 4.06 -17.86
CA GLU A 15 -34.17 2.92 -17.59
C GLU A 15 -34.51 1.81 -18.59
N GLN A 16 -33.62 1.54 -19.54
CA GLN A 16 -33.44 0.22 -20.16
C GLN A 16 -32.28 0.26 -21.15
N GLU A 17 -31.07 0.05 -20.66
CA GLU A 17 -30.08 -0.75 -21.37
C GLU A 17 -29.47 -1.68 -20.34
N GLY A 18 -29.95 -2.92 -20.34
CA GLY A 18 -29.44 -3.97 -19.49
C GLY A 18 -27.94 -4.11 -19.75
N LEU A 19 -27.12 -3.83 -18.74
CA LEU A 19 -25.77 -4.35 -18.68
C LEU A 19 -25.88 -5.86 -18.84
N THR A 20 -25.55 -6.34 -20.03
CA THR A 20 -25.30 -7.75 -20.25
C THR A 20 -24.04 -8.05 -19.46
N ILE A 21 -24.20 -8.55 -18.23
CA ILE A 21 -23.12 -9.17 -17.48
C ILE A 21 -22.71 -10.37 -18.34
N VAL A 22 -21.70 -10.16 -19.17
CA VAL A 22 -20.99 -11.25 -19.83
C VAL A 22 -20.45 -12.07 -18.66
N LYS A 23 -21.08 -13.21 -18.43
CA LYS A 23 -20.47 -14.29 -17.65
C LYS A 23 -19.16 -14.61 -18.38
N VAL A 24 -18.08 -14.04 -17.88
CA VAL A 24 -16.75 -14.56 -18.20
C VAL A 24 -16.77 -15.97 -17.65
N GLU A 25 -16.73 -16.94 -18.55
CA GLU A 25 -16.48 -18.31 -18.18
C GLU A 25 -15.19 -18.31 -17.38
N GLU A 26 -15.28 -18.85 -16.18
CA GLU A 26 -14.19 -18.98 -15.24
C GLU A 26 -13.23 -20.04 -15.82
N GLU A 27 -12.43 -19.60 -16.78
CA GLU A 27 -11.38 -20.39 -17.38
C GLU A 27 -10.34 -20.62 -16.30
N ASN A 28 -10.45 -21.78 -15.66
CA ASN A 28 -9.50 -22.52 -14.86
C ASN A 28 -8.03 -22.04 -14.97
N TYR A 29 -7.69 -20.91 -14.33
CA TYR A 29 -6.31 -20.49 -14.15
C TYR A 29 -5.74 -21.30 -12.99
N VAL A 30 -5.16 -22.45 -13.32
CA VAL A 30 -4.34 -23.27 -12.44
C VAL A 30 -3.12 -22.44 -12.00
N TRP A 31 -3.23 -21.63 -10.95
CA TRP A 31 -2.10 -20.97 -10.29
C TRP A 31 -1.45 -21.90 -9.25
N GLY A 32 -1.15 -23.12 -9.68
CA GLY A 32 -0.36 -24.07 -8.92
C GLY A 32 1.11 -23.97 -9.31
N GLN A 33 1.84 -23.02 -8.73
CA GLN A 33 3.30 -23.11 -8.62
C GLN A 33 3.76 -22.45 -7.32
N ASP A 34 3.87 -23.33 -6.32
CA ASP A 34 4.81 -23.34 -5.19
C ASP A 34 5.66 -22.07 -4.99
N PHE A 35 5.17 -21.15 -4.15
CA PHE A 35 6.03 -20.17 -3.49
C PHE A 35 6.22 -20.60 -2.04
N GLY A 36 7.14 -21.55 -1.88
CA GLY A 36 7.71 -21.92 -0.59
C GLY A 36 8.10 -20.68 0.21
N LEU A 37 7.38 -20.50 1.32
CA LEU A 37 7.87 -20.14 2.64
C LEU A 37 9.35 -19.67 2.66
N GLN A 38 9.56 -18.38 2.97
CA GLN A 38 10.83 -17.71 3.37
C GLN A 38 11.49 -16.74 2.35
N GLY A 39 10.97 -16.60 1.12
CA GLY A 39 11.42 -15.61 0.11
C GLY A 39 10.50 -14.38 -0.13
N ASN A 40 9.56 -14.12 0.77
CA ASN A 40 8.25 -13.51 0.50
C ASN A 40 8.17 -11.97 0.60
N LEU A 41 9.06 -11.30 1.34
CA LEU A 41 9.07 -9.82 1.44
C LEU A 41 9.90 -9.15 0.35
N TRP A 42 11.04 -9.76 0.03
CA TRP A 42 11.89 -9.36 -1.08
C TRP A 42 11.14 -9.39 -2.40
N SER A 43 10.20 -10.34 -2.56
CA SER A 43 9.34 -10.39 -3.72
C SER A 43 8.26 -9.31 -3.69
N GLN A 44 7.65 -9.04 -2.53
CA GLN A 44 6.53 -8.09 -2.43
C GLN A 44 6.92 -6.64 -2.76
N GLU A 45 7.99 -6.13 -2.17
CA GLU A 45 8.46 -4.76 -2.45
C GLU A 45 8.92 -4.61 -3.91
N VAL A 46 9.51 -5.66 -4.49
CA VAL A 46 9.89 -5.69 -5.91
C VAL A 46 8.65 -5.61 -6.82
N PHE A 47 7.58 -6.36 -6.51
CA PHE A 47 6.34 -6.28 -7.28
C PHE A 47 5.65 -4.93 -7.13
N ARG A 48 5.66 -4.33 -5.94
CA ARG A 48 5.18 -2.96 -5.73
C ARG A 48 5.93 -1.98 -6.62
N GLN A 49 7.26 -2.03 -6.61
CA GLN A 49 8.08 -1.14 -7.42
C GLN A 49 7.78 -1.33 -8.92
N ARG A 50 7.69 -2.57 -9.40
CA ARG A 50 7.32 -2.85 -10.79
C ARG A 50 5.95 -2.31 -11.14
N PHE A 51 4.96 -2.48 -10.26
CA PHE A 51 3.61 -1.94 -10.46
C PHE A 51 3.62 -0.41 -10.60
N ARG A 52 4.36 0.30 -9.74
CA ARG A 52 4.44 1.77 -9.74
C ARG A 52 5.33 2.34 -10.87
N GLN A 53 6.34 1.59 -11.30
CA GLN A 53 7.28 2.00 -12.35
C GLN A 53 6.80 1.63 -13.75
N PHE A 54 5.82 0.74 -13.89
CA PHE A 54 5.26 0.35 -15.18
C PHE A 54 4.72 1.57 -15.94
N GLY A 55 5.31 1.84 -17.10
CA GLY A 55 4.90 2.90 -18.00
C GLY A 55 3.95 2.40 -19.07
N TYR A 56 3.15 3.30 -19.62
CA TYR A 56 2.28 2.97 -20.76
C TYR A 56 3.08 2.51 -21.99
N SER A 57 4.30 3.05 -22.17
CA SER A 57 5.25 2.68 -23.22
C SER A 57 5.73 1.23 -23.16
N ASP A 58 5.58 0.56 -22.02
CA ASP A 58 5.99 -0.83 -21.82
C ASP A 58 4.94 -1.81 -22.36
N SER A 59 3.88 -1.31 -23.01
CA SER A 59 2.77 -2.08 -23.55
C SER A 59 2.50 -1.75 -25.02
N THR A 60 1.88 -2.69 -25.73
CA THR A 60 1.46 -2.52 -27.13
C THR A 60 0.15 -1.73 -27.29
N GLY A 61 -0.53 -1.43 -26.17
CA GLY A 61 -1.80 -0.70 -26.18
C GLY A 61 -2.53 -0.74 -24.84
N PRO A 62 -3.67 -0.05 -24.72
CA PRO A 62 -4.31 0.21 -23.44
C PRO A 62 -4.86 -1.05 -22.76
N ARG A 63 -5.35 -2.02 -23.54
CA ARG A 63 -5.84 -3.29 -22.98
C ARG A 63 -4.71 -4.15 -22.42
N GLU A 64 -3.56 -4.15 -23.09
CA GLU A 64 -2.37 -4.86 -22.59
C GLU A 64 -1.81 -4.17 -21.35
N ALA A 65 -1.69 -2.83 -21.36
CA ALA A 65 -1.29 -2.06 -20.18
C ALA A 65 -2.15 -2.38 -18.95
N LEU A 66 -3.47 -2.40 -19.11
CA LEU A 66 -4.38 -2.72 -18.01
C LEU A 66 -4.21 -4.17 -17.53
N SER A 67 -4.04 -5.13 -18.44
CA SER A 67 -3.80 -6.53 -18.09
C SER A 67 -2.50 -6.71 -17.30
N GLN A 68 -1.43 -6.02 -17.71
CA GLN A 68 -0.13 -6.06 -17.03
C GLN A 68 -0.19 -5.40 -15.65
N LEU A 69 -0.85 -4.23 -15.54
CA LEU A 69 -1.08 -3.58 -14.25
C LEU A 69 -1.86 -4.49 -13.30
N TRP A 70 -2.89 -5.18 -13.79
CA TRP A 70 -3.66 -6.13 -12.98
C TRP A 70 -2.77 -7.27 -12.43
N LYS A 71 -1.95 -7.88 -13.30
CA LYS A 71 -1.01 -8.95 -12.90
C LYS A 71 -0.02 -8.47 -11.85
N LEU A 72 0.61 -7.32 -12.06
CA LEU A 72 1.56 -6.73 -11.12
C LEU A 72 0.89 -6.39 -9.78
N CYS A 73 -0.34 -5.87 -9.81
CA CYS A 73 -1.13 -5.59 -8.62
C CYS A 73 -1.44 -6.86 -7.82
N CYS A 74 -1.88 -7.94 -8.47
CA CYS A 74 -2.10 -9.23 -7.82
C CYS A 74 -0.81 -9.81 -7.22
N GLN A 75 0.32 -9.69 -7.91
CA GLN A 75 1.61 -10.16 -7.38
C GLN A 75 2.09 -9.35 -6.16
N TRP A 76 1.78 -8.05 -6.12
CA TRP A 76 2.10 -7.19 -4.99
C TRP A 76 1.15 -7.41 -3.80
N LEU A 77 -0.16 -7.28 -4.03
CA LEU A 77 -1.18 -7.29 -2.97
C LEU A 77 -1.67 -8.68 -2.61
N ARG A 78 -1.43 -9.69 -3.44
CA ARG A 78 -1.77 -11.11 -3.24
C ARG A 78 -3.17 -11.32 -2.65
N PRO A 79 -4.23 -10.87 -3.33
CA PRO A 79 -5.61 -10.96 -2.82
C PRO A 79 -6.10 -12.39 -2.60
N GLU A 80 -5.37 -13.39 -3.10
CA GLU A 80 -5.65 -14.82 -2.87
C GLU A 80 -5.30 -15.28 -1.45
N VAL A 81 -4.43 -14.54 -0.75
CA VAL A 81 -4.00 -14.87 0.62
C VAL A 81 -4.22 -13.74 1.63
N HIS A 82 -4.32 -12.49 1.17
CA HIS A 82 -4.55 -11.34 2.04
C HIS A 82 -6.04 -10.98 2.11
N SER A 83 -6.51 -10.69 3.33
CA SER A 83 -7.83 -10.09 3.54
C SER A 83 -7.86 -8.66 3.01
N LYS A 84 -9.07 -8.10 2.90
CA LYS A 84 -9.26 -6.70 2.52
C LYS A 84 -8.52 -5.76 3.47
N GLU A 85 -8.58 -6.03 4.77
CA GLU A 85 -7.95 -5.24 5.81
C GLU A 85 -6.41 -5.28 5.66
N GLN A 86 -5.84 -6.46 5.43
CA GLN A 86 -4.40 -6.62 5.17
C GLN A 86 -3.97 -5.89 3.90
N ILE A 87 -4.78 -5.91 2.84
CA ILE A 87 -4.51 -5.12 1.62
C ILE A 87 -4.51 -3.62 1.94
N LEU A 88 -5.47 -3.14 2.73
CA LEU A 88 -5.52 -1.74 3.14
C LEU A 88 -4.30 -1.35 3.98
N GLU A 89 -3.87 -2.20 4.92
CA GLU A 89 -2.66 -2.01 5.71
C GLU A 89 -1.41 -1.84 4.83
N LEU A 90 -1.25 -2.68 3.79
CA LEU A 90 -0.14 -2.56 2.83
C LEU A 90 -0.16 -1.23 2.06
N LEU A 91 -1.35 -0.76 1.66
CA LEU A 91 -1.51 0.52 0.98
C LEU A 91 -1.25 1.70 1.92
N VAL A 92 -1.71 1.62 3.16
CA VAL A 92 -1.46 2.62 4.20
C VAL A 92 0.03 2.67 4.53
N LEU A 93 0.69 1.53 4.67
CA LEU A 93 2.14 1.45 4.86
C LEU A 93 2.90 2.11 3.71
N GLU A 94 2.56 1.80 2.45
CA GLU A 94 3.17 2.44 1.28
C GLU A 94 3.06 3.97 1.38
N GLN A 95 1.86 4.47 1.69
CA GLN A 95 1.62 5.90 1.80
C GLN A 95 2.33 6.52 3.01
N PHE A 96 2.36 5.85 4.15
CA PHE A 96 3.05 6.29 5.35
C PHE A 96 4.55 6.47 5.08
N LEU A 97 5.19 5.48 4.47
CA LEU A 97 6.59 5.56 4.09
C LEU A 97 6.86 6.67 3.05
N ALA A 98 5.88 6.98 2.20
CA ALA A 98 6.00 8.02 1.18
C ALA A 98 5.96 9.45 1.73
N ILE A 99 5.26 9.68 2.86
CA ILE A 99 5.14 11.02 3.48
C ILE A 99 6.26 11.35 4.46
N LEU A 100 7.08 10.38 4.84
CA LEU A 100 8.21 10.61 5.73
C LEU A 100 9.23 11.59 5.11
N PRO A 101 9.88 12.45 5.92
CA PRO A 101 11.07 13.19 5.51
C PRO A 101 12.13 12.26 4.91
N LYS A 102 12.96 12.78 4.00
CA LYS A 102 13.90 11.96 3.21
C LYS A 102 14.88 11.17 4.09
N GLU A 103 15.30 11.76 5.19
CA GLU A 103 16.24 11.20 6.15
C GLU A 103 15.62 9.96 6.83
N LEU A 104 14.39 10.08 7.33
CA LEU A 104 13.64 8.99 7.95
C LEU A 104 13.23 7.94 6.92
N GLN A 105 12.84 8.36 5.72
CA GLN A 105 12.46 7.45 4.63
C GLN A 105 13.62 6.54 4.24
N ALA A 106 14.84 7.06 4.13
CA ALA A 106 16.03 6.25 3.85
C ALA A 106 16.27 5.21 4.95
N TRP A 107 16.21 5.65 6.21
CA TRP A 107 16.42 4.80 7.37
C TRP A 107 15.37 3.69 7.48
N VAL A 108 14.07 4.00 7.38
CA VAL A 108 13.00 3.00 7.47
C VAL A 108 13.07 2.00 6.30
N ARG A 109 13.46 2.44 5.10
CA ARG A 109 13.63 1.55 3.94
C ARG A 109 14.77 0.55 4.09
N GLU A 110 15.80 0.87 4.85
CA GLU A 110 16.87 -0.09 5.17
C GLU A 110 16.37 -1.20 6.08
N HIS A 111 15.44 -0.88 6.99
CA HIS A 111 14.91 -1.81 7.97
C HIS A 111 13.67 -2.58 7.52
N ARG A 112 12.94 -2.08 6.51
CA ARG A 112 11.86 -2.78 5.79
C ARG A 112 10.73 -3.31 6.68
N PRO A 113 9.95 -2.41 7.30
CA PRO A 113 8.79 -2.82 8.08
C PRO A 113 7.78 -3.59 7.22
N GLU A 114 7.17 -4.62 7.81
CA GLU A 114 6.13 -5.44 7.19
C GLU A 114 4.74 -4.78 7.28
N ASN A 115 4.52 -3.96 8.30
CA ASN A 115 3.26 -3.26 8.57
C ASN A 115 3.50 -1.85 9.16
N GLY A 116 2.41 -1.07 9.28
CA GLY A 116 2.48 0.31 9.77
C GLY A 116 2.95 0.41 11.22
N GLU A 117 2.50 -0.49 12.07
CA GLU A 117 2.81 -0.54 13.50
C GLU A 117 4.30 -0.79 13.74
N GLU A 118 4.91 -1.69 12.97
CA GLU A 118 6.36 -1.90 12.99
C GLU A 118 7.09 -0.62 12.56
N ALA A 119 6.68 0.00 11.45
CA ALA A 119 7.30 1.24 10.98
C ALA A 119 7.23 2.36 12.02
N VAL A 120 6.11 2.50 12.74
CA VAL A 120 5.94 3.48 13.81
C VAL A 120 6.83 3.14 15.00
N THR A 121 6.83 1.89 15.45
CA THR A 121 7.66 1.44 16.59
C THR A 121 9.13 1.78 16.36
N MET A 122 9.62 1.49 15.15
CA MET A 122 10.99 1.81 14.76
C MET A 122 11.30 3.32 14.79
N LEU A 123 10.37 4.16 14.33
CA LEU A 123 10.55 5.61 14.34
C LEU A 123 10.51 6.19 15.76
N GLU A 124 9.64 5.67 16.62
CA GLU A 124 9.56 6.08 18.03
C GLU A 124 10.81 5.67 18.81
N GLU A 125 11.39 4.51 18.52
CA GLU A 125 12.68 4.09 19.09
C GLU A 125 13.82 5.00 18.65
N LEU A 126 13.88 5.34 17.35
CA LEU A 126 14.86 6.29 16.83
C LEU A 126 14.73 7.67 17.47
N GLU A 127 13.50 8.17 17.67
CA GLU A 127 13.26 9.45 18.33
C GLU A 127 13.77 9.45 19.78
N LYS A 128 13.51 8.37 20.52
CA LYS A 128 14.04 8.21 21.89
C LYS A 128 15.56 8.18 21.95
N GLU A 129 16.22 7.48 21.01
CA GLU A 129 17.69 7.45 20.94
C GLU A 129 18.30 8.82 20.68
N LEU A 130 17.60 9.68 19.94
CA LEU A 130 18.04 11.06 19.68
C LEU A 130 17.78 11.99 20.87
N ASP A 131 16.71 11.74 21.64
CA ASP A 131 16.33 12.52 22.81
C ASP A 131 17.07 12.13 24.10
N GLU A 132 17.70 10.94 24.17
CA GLU A 132 18.50 10.56 25.33
C GLU A 132 19.74 11.47 25.49
N PRO A 133 19.84 12.25 26.58
CA PRO A 133 21.06 12.98 26.87
C PRO A 133 22.15 11.94 27.12
N ARG A 134 23.29 12.07 26.44
CA ARG A 134 24.53 11.35 26.78
C ARG A 134 24.86 11.61 28.26
N GLN A 135 24.31 10.84 29.18
CA GLN A 135 24.74 10.76 30.57
C GLN A 135 26.00 9.90 30.62
N GLN A 136 27.01 10.27 29.80
CA GLN A 136 28.39 9.96 30.12
C GLN A 136 28.82 10.98 31.17
N GLY A 137 28.33 10.78 32.39
CA GLY A 137 28.88 11.40 33.58
C GLY A 137 30.32 10.94 33.72
N PHE A 138 31.24 11.75 33.20
CA PHE A 138 32.62 11.80 33.70
C PHE A 138 32.55 12.05 35.20
N SER A 139 32.56 10.99 36.01
CA SER A 139 32.95 11.10 37.41
C SER A 139 34.44 10.76 37.51
N SER A 140 35.28 11.63 36.94
CA SER A 140 36.63 11.81 37.46
C SER A 140 36.63 13.04 38.36
N CYS A 141 36.99 12.85 39.63
CA CYS A 141 37.88 13.69 40.44
C CYS A 141 37.69 13.23 41.90
N VAL A 142 38.58 12.38 42.41
CA VAL A 142 39.75 12.71 43.25
C VAL A 142 39.46 13.50 44.54
N SER A 143 40.05 12.96 45.61
CA SER A 143 40.40 13.58 46.89
C SER A 143 39.31 13.70 47.95
N SER A 144 39.43 12.87 48.99
CA SER A 144 39.53 13.39 50.37
C SER A 144 40.32 12.40 51.22
N GLU A 145 41.45 12.92 51.68
CA GLU A 145 42.41 12.44 52.66
C GLU A 145 41.76 12.50 54.06
N SER A 146 41.83 11.42 54.85
CA SER A 146 41.95 11.40 56.34
C SER A 146 42.03 9.96 56.84
#